data_AF-A0A9E7SCL4-F1
#
_entry.id   AF-A0A9E7SCL4-F1
#
_cell.length_a   1.000
_cell.length_b   1.000
_cell.length_c   1.000
_cell.angle_alpha   90.00
_cell.angle_beta   90.00
_cell.angle_gamma   90.00
#
_symmetry.space_group_name_H-M   'P 1'
#
loop_
_entity.id
_entity.type
_entity.pdbx_description
1 polymer ?
#
loop_
_entity_poly.entity_id
_entity_poly.type
_entity_poly.pdbx_seq_one_letter_code
_entity_poly.pdbx_strand_id
1 'polypeptide(L)' 'MLARIVYYRLNSIPEEEIIAANKIEKAIEMAEKKLRNDIVEFEIEII' A
#
# COMPACT_ATOMS: atom_id res chain seq x y z
N MET A 1 -8.66 -5.13 -12.13
CA MET A 1 -8.93 -4.12 -11.10
C MET A 1 -7.60 -3.61 -10.62
N LEU A 2 -7.46 -2.30 -10.50
CA LEU A 2 -6.24 -1.69 -9.99
C LEU A 2 -6.49 -1.27 -8.54
N ALA A 3 -5.42 -1.26 -7.76
CA ALA A 3 -5.43 -0.72 -6.41
C ALA A 3 -4.25 0.24 -6.28
N ARG A 4 -4.52 1.44 -5.78
CA ARG A 4 -3.50 2.37 -5.32
C ARG A 4 -3.25 2.10 -3.85
N ILE A 5 -2.00 1.90 -3.47
CA ILE A 5 -1.54 1.78 -2.09
C ILE A 5 -0.73 3.02 -1.76
N VAL A 6 -1.07 3.70 -0.68
CA VAL A 6 -0.32 4.84 -0.14
C VAL A 6 0.35 4.40 1.15
N TYR A 7 1.68 4.48 1.22
CA TYR A 7 2.46 4.11 2.39
C TYR A 7 2.92 5.36 3.13
N TYR A 8 2.55 5.46 4.41
CA TYR A 8 2.97 6.52 5.30
C TYR A 8 4.18 6.07 6.12
N ARG A 9 5.24 6.88 6.10
CA ARG A 9 6.49 6.61 6.84
C ARG A 9 6.74 7.69 7.88
N LEU A 10 7.42 7.33 8.96
CA LEU A 10 7.76 8.31 9.99
C LEU A 10 8.81 9.29 9.43
N ASN A 11 8.51 10.59 9.46
CA ASN A 11 9.39 11.68 8.98
C ASN A 11 9.74 11.64 7.48
N SER A 12 8.92 10.99 6.64
CA SER A 12 9.06 11.03 5.19
C SER A 12 7.72 11.33 4.51
N ILE A 13 7.81 11.79 3.26
CA ILE A 13 6.65 11.99 2.40
C ILE A 13 6.03 10.62 2.09
N PRO A 14 4.68 10.51 2.03
CA PRO A 14 4.02 9.28 1.65
C PRO A 14 4.46 8.80 0.26
N GLU A 15 4.59 7.49 0.11
CA GLU A 15 4.90 6.84 -1.16
C GLU A 15 3.67 6.15 -1.73
N GLU A 16 3.43 6.34 -3.03
CA GLU A 16 2.29 5.73 -3.71
C GLU A 16 2.74 4.63 -4.66
N GLU A 17 1.98 3.54 -4.70
CA GLU A 17 2.19 2.44 -5.61
C GLU A 17 0.87 1.96 -6.21
N ILE A 18 0.84 1.78 -7.53
CA ILE A 18 -0.32 1.19 -8.21
C ILE A 18 0.00 -0.25 -8.53
N ILE A 19 -0.86 -1.16 -8.07
CA ILE A 19 -0.73 -2.59 -8.31
C ILE A 19 -1.95 -3.15 -9.00
N ALA A 20 -1.73 -4.20 -9.79
CA ALA A 20 -2.80 -5.03 -10.31
C ALA A 20 -3.22 -6.03 -9.22
N ALA A 21 -4.38 -5.80 -8.61
CA ALA A 21 -4.95 -6.67 -7.59
C ALA A 21 -6.34 -7.14 -8.02
N ASN A 22 -6.52 -8.46 -8.11
CA ASN A 22 -7.82 -9.02 -8.48
C ASN A 22 -8.87 -8.87 -7.36
N LYS A 23 -8.42 -8.65 -6.12
CA LYS A 23 -9.22 -8.47 -4.91
C LYS A 23 -8.48 -7.54 -3.92
N ILE A 24 -9.23 -6.88 -3.05
CA ILE A 24 -8.66 -6.00 -2.01
C ILE A 24 -7.72 -6.77 -1.06
N GLU A 25 -8.04 -8.02 -0.71
CA GLU A 25 -7.24 -8.81 0.23
C GLU A 25 -5.82 -9.04 -0.29
N LYS A 26 -5.67 -9.20 -1.60
CA LYS A 26 -4.36 -9.34 -2.24
C LYS A 26 -3.56 -8.03 -2.20
N ALA A 27 -4.24 -6.89 -2.29
CA ALA A 27 -3.59 -5.59 -2.15
C ALA A 27 -3.11 -5.36 -0.70
N ILE A 28 -3.92 -5.75 0.29
CA ILE A 28 -3.56 -5.73 1.70
C ILE A 28 -2.33 -6.62 1.96
N GLU A 29 -2.33 -7.87 1.48
CA GLU A 29 -1.20 -8.78 1.66
C GLU A 29 0.11 -8.22 1.05
N MET A 30 0.02 -7.55 -0.09
CA MET A 30 1.19 -6.90 -0.71
C MET A 30 1.66 -5.68 0.09
N ALA A 31 0.74 -4.88 0.62
CA ALA A 31 1.06 -3.74 1.48
C ALA A 31 1.72 -4.19 2.79
N GLU A 32 1.18 -5.22 3.44
CA GLU A 32 1.71 -5.82 4.67
C GLU A 32 3.10 -6.43 4.49
N LYS A 33 3.39 -7.03 3.33
CA LYS A 33 4.76 -7.51 3.04
C LYS A 33 5.76 -6.36 2.98
N LYS A 34 5.35 -5.19 2.49
CA LYS A 34 6.20 -4.00 2.38
C LYS A 34 6.35 -3.21 3.67
N LEU A 35 5.39 -3.31 4.59
CA LEU A 35 5.36 -2.67 5.92
C LEU A 35 6.61 -2.92 6.80
N ARG A 36 7.48 -3.88 6.47
CA ARG A 36 8.69 -4.20 7.24
C ARG A 36 9.76 -3.09 7.27
N ASN A 37 9.64 -2.05 6.43
CA ASN A 37 10.63 -0.97 6.30
C ASN A 37 10.02 0.40 6.63
N ASP A 38 10.14 0.87 7.87
CA ASP A 38 9.86 2.26 8.31
C ASP A 38 8.46 2.83 8.00
N ILE A 39 7.55 2.00 7.49
CA ILE A 39 6.16 2.34 7.18
C ILE A 39 5.36 2.15 8.47
N VAL A 40 4.63 3.18 8.86
CA VAL A 40 3.78 3.21 10.05
C VAL A 40 2.33 2.90 9.71
N GLU A 41 1.89 3.24 8.51
CA GLU A 41 0.49 3.07 8.09
C GLU A 41 0.41 2.94 6.56
N PHE A 42 -0.68 2.35 6.06
CA PHE A 42 -0.97 2.33 4.63
C PHE A 42 -2.46 2.48 4.36
N GLU A 43 -2.79 3.10 3.24
CA GLU A 43 -4.15 3.23 2.72
C GLU A 43 -4.27 2.52 1.37
N ILE A 44 -5.44 1.95 1.07
CA ILE A 44 -5.71 1.28 -0.20
C ILE A 44 -6.98 1.85 -0.83
N GLU A 45 -6.86 2.29 -2.08
CA GLU A 45 -7.96 2.79 -2.89
C GLU A 45 -8.12 1.92 -4.14
N ILE A 46 -9.34 1.46 -4.43
CA ILE A 46 -9.64 0.74 -5.67
C ILE A 46 -9.87 1.76 -6.79
N ILE A 47 -9.19 1.54 -7.92
CA ILE A 47 -9.26 2.38 -9.12
C ILE A 47 -9.43 1.56 -10.41
#